data_AF-A0A0N0XVV8-F1
#
_entry.id   AF-A0A0N0XVV8-F1
#
_cell.length_a   1.000
_cell.length_b   1.000
_cell.length_c   1.000
_cell.angle_alpha   90.00
_cell.angle_beta   90.00
_cell.angle_gamma   90.00
#
_symmetry.space_group_name_H-M   'P 1'
#
loop_
_entity.id
_entity.type
_entity.pdbx_description
1 polymer ?
#
loop_
_entity_poly.entity_id
_entity_poly.type
_entity_poly.pdbx_seq_one_letter_code
_entity_poly.pdbx_strand_id
1 'polypeptide(L)'
;MLLDQADRAAAALARFGVRAGDRVAVHLPLVPESVIATLACGRLDAMRVTLPVSLTVPELVSRTRESGARVMITADAAFWDGAIRPVKAVLDHALARGGAAGGSEDRTVLVVNRCARPVSWTPGRDRWWHEALDQN
;
A
#
# COMPACT_ATOMS: atom_id res chain seq x y z
N MET A 1 11.20 0.26 18.67
CA MET A 1 11.27 1.51 17.86
C MET A 1 11.26 1.28 16.35
N LEU A 2 12.02 0.35 15.73
CA LEU A 2 11.72 -0.11 14.34
C LEU A 2 11.00 -1.46 14.33
N LEU A 3 11.50 -2.42 15.11
CA LEU A 3 10.90 -3.75 15.24
C LEU A 3 9.47 -3.68 15.77
N ASP A 4 9.23 -2.89 16.81
CA ASP A 4 7.88 -2.58 17.32
C ASP A 4 6.90 -2.11 16.22
N GLN A 5 7.32 -1.16 15.38
CA GLN A 5 6.48 -0.68 14.27
C GLN A 5 6.22 -1.78 13.24
N ALA A 6 7.20 -2.66 13.01
CA ALA A 6 7.04 -3.81 12.12
C ALA A 6 6.14 -4.89 12.74
N ASP A 7 6.16 -5.09 14.06
CA ASP A 7 5.25 -6.00 14.78
C ASP A 7 3.81 -5.49 14.67
N ARG A 8 3.60 -4.20 14.92
CA ARG A 8 2.29 -3.54 14.78
C ARG A 8 1.79 -3.56 13.34
N ALA A 9 2.65 -3.30 12.37
CA ALA A 9 2.30 -3.42 10.95
C ALA A 9 1.97 -4.87 10.56
N ALA A 10 2.69 -5.88 11.07
CA ALA A 10 2.38 -7.28 10.84
C ALA A 10 1.01 -7.66 11.42
N ALA A 11 0.71 -7.25 12.66
CA ALA A 11 -0.60 -7.44 13.27
C ALA A 11 -1.71 -6.77 12.44
N ALA A 12 -1.49 -5.54 11.98
CA ALA A 12 -2.44 -4.83 11.13
C ALA A 12 -2.70 -5.57 9.81
N LEU A 13 -1.64 -6.00 9.10
CA LEU A 13 -1.76 -6.77 7.86
C LEU A 13 -2.50 -8.09 8.08
N ALA A 14 -2.24 -8.80 9.18
CA ALA A 14 -2.93 -10.03 9.52
C ALA A 14 -4.45 -9.84 9.72
N ARG A 15 -4.87 -8.73 10.35
CA ARG A 15 -6.31 -8.39 10.49
C ARG A 15 -6.99 -8.10 9.16
N PHE A 16 -6.25 -7.57 8.19
CA PHE A 16 -6.74 -7.40 6.82
C PHE A 16 -6.62 -8.68 5.98
N GLY A 17 -6.34 -9.81 6.63
CA GLY A 17 -6.41 -11.14 6.04
C GLY A 17 -5.11 -11.64 5.41
N VAL A 18 -3.99 -10.94 5.57
CA VAL A 18 -2.68 -11.40 5.06
C VAL A 18 -2.19 -12.60 5.87
N ARG A 19 -1.87 -13.69 5.17
CA ARG A 19 -1.31 -14.93 5.73
C ARG A 19 0.01 -15.32 5.04
N ALA A 20 0.66 -16.36 5.56
CA ALA A 20 1.84 -16.94 4.92
C ALA A 20 1.56 -17.32 3.47
N GLY A 21 2.46 -16.91 2.56
CA GLY A 21 2.33 -17.09 1.11
C GLY A 21 1.48 -16.02 0.39
N ASP A 22 0.71 -15.20 1.11
CA ASP A 22 -0.04 -14.10 0.51
C ASP A 22 0.90 -12.98 0.03
N ARG A 23 0.34 -12.11 -0.82
CA ARG A 23 1.08 -11.03 -1.46
C ARG A 23 0.60 -9.68 -0.95
N VAL A 24 1.54 -8.82 -0.58
CA VAL A 24 1.29 -7.43 -0.20
C VAL A 24 1.97 -6.52 -1.21
N ALA A 25 1.18 -5.73 -1.93
CA ALA A 25 1.72 -4.78 -2.89
C ALA A 25 2.18 -3.51 -2.19
N VAL A 26 3.42 -3.08 -2.41
CA VAL A 26 3.99 -1.88 -1.78
C VAL A 26 4.35 -0.86 -2.85
N HIS A 27 3.52 0.18 -2.94
CA HIS A 27 3.65 1.33 -3.83
C HIS A 27 4.02 2.58 -3.03
N LEU A 28 5.20 2.54 -2.40
CA LEU A 28 5.72 3.60 -1.55
C LEU A 28 6.98 4.25 -2.14
N PRO A 29 7.19 5.56 -1.89
CA PRO A 29 8.47 6.21 -2.11
C PRO A 29 9.54 5.72 -1.09
N LEU A 30 10.72 6.33 -1.11
CA LEU A 30 11.78 6.06 -0.13
C LEU A 30 11.42 6.70 1.23
N VAL A 31 10.57 6.02 1.99
CA VAL A 31 10.11 6.42 3.34
C VAL A 31 10.28 5.28 4.35
N PRO A 32 10.41 5.55 5.65
CA PRO A 32 10.62 4.53 6.69
C PRO A 32 9.56 3.41 6.68
N GLU A 33 8.31 3.75 6.37
CA GLU A 33 7.19 2.81 6.26
C GLU A 33 7.43 1.73 5.21
N SER A 34 8.23 2.02 4.18
CA SER A 34 8.64 1.02 3.19
C SER A 34 9.50 -0.07 3.84
N VAL A 35 10.42 0.27 4.74
CA VAL A 35 11.23 -0.71 5.49
C VAL A 35 10.35 -1.46 6.49
N ILE A 36 9.48 -0.75 7.20
CA ILE A 36 8.52 -1.34 8.16
C ILE A 36 7.65 -2.38 7.45
N ALA A 37 7.10 -2.05 6.28
CA ALA A 37 6.29 -2.96 5.47
C ALA A 37 7.07 -4.21 5.03
N THR A 38 8.35 -4.07 4.66
CA THR A 38 9.20 -5.23 4.32
C THR A 38 9.37 -6.17 5.52
N LEU A 39 9.69 -5.61 6.69
CA LEU A 39 9.87 -6.38 7.92
C LEU A 39 8.56 -7.02 8.40
N ALA A 40 7.42 -6.35 8.20
CA ALA A 40 6.10 -6.88 8.52
C ALA A 40 5.71 -8.04 7.61
N CYS A 41 5.96 -7.93 6.30
CA CYS A 41 5.73 -9.03 5.36
C CYS A 41 6.57 -10.26 5.72
N GLY A 42 7.86 -10.06 6.02
CA GLY A 42 8.75 -11.14 6.44
C GLY A 42 8.29 -11.86 7.71
N ARG A 43 7.69 -11.15 8.68
CA ARG A 43 7.12 -11.76 9.89
C ARG A 43 5.91 -12.65 9.66
N LEU A 44 5.12 -12.33 8.64
CA LEU A 44 3.92 -13.09 8.28
C LEU A 44 4.21 -14.21 7.27
N ASP A 45 5.47 -14.41 6.89
CA ASP A 45 5.86 -15.22 5.73
C ASP A 45 5.10 -14.81 4.44
N ALA A 46 4.79 -13.52 4.31
CA ALA A 46 4.10 -12.94 3.17
C ALA A 46 5.10 -12.38 2.16
N MET A 47 4.76 -12.44 0.87
CA MET A 47 5.58 -11.92 -0.20
C MET A 47 5.31 -10.43 -0.43
N ARG A 48 6.33 -9.60 -0.23
CA ARG A 48 6.31 -8.20 -0.67
C ARG A 48 6.41 -8.11 -2.19
N VAL A 49 5.43 -7.48 -2.82
CA VAL A 49 5.46 -7.12 -4.24
C VAL A 49 5.72 -5.61 -4.35
N THR A 50 6.93 -5.23 -4.70
CA THR A 50 7.28 -3.80 -4.84
C THR A 50 6.77 -3.24 -6.16
N LEU A 51 6.01 -2.15 -6.09
CA LEU A 51 5.49 -1.38 -7.23
C LEU A 51 6.14 0.02 -7.21
N PRO A 52 7.14 0.31 -8.06
CA PRO A 52 7.80 1.62 -8.06
C PRO A 52 6.82 2.78 -8.25
N VAL A 53 7.02 3.88 -7.51
CA VAL A 53 6.20 5.11 -7.64
C VAL A 53 6.38 5.84 -8.96
N SER A 54 7.41 5.47 -9.74
CA SER A 54 7.69 5.99 -11.07
C SER A 54 6.90 5.30 -12.19
N LEU A 55 6.15 4.24 -11.90
CA LEU A 55 5.35 3.54 -12.91
C LEU A 55 4.26 4.45 -13.47
N THR A 56 4.05 4.36 -14.78
CA THR A 56 2.91 4.96 -15.45
C THR A 56 1.62 4.19 -15.09
N VAL A 57 0.46 4.82 -15.30
CA VAL A 57 -0.84 4.19 -14.99
C VAL A 57 -1.02 2.84 -15.70
N PRO A 58 -0.73 2.67 -17.02
CA PRO A 58 -0.85 1.37 -17.67
C PRO A 58 0.07 0.29 -17.09
N GLU A 59 1.31 0.65 -16.73
CA GLU A 59 2.24 -0.28 -16.09
C GLU A 59 1.76 -0.68 -14.70
N LEU A 60 1.25 0.28 -13.93
CA LEU A 60 0.71 0.04 -12.59
C LEU A 60 -0.54 -0.85 -12.64
N VAL A 61 -1.38 -0.71 -13.67
CA VAL A 61 -2.52 -1.62 -13.93
C VAL A 61 -2.02 -3.05 -14.12
N SER A 62 -1.07 -3.27 -15.04
CA SER A 62 -0.54 -4.62 -15.32
C SER A 62 0.07 -5.24 -14.07
N ARG A 63 0.95 -4.50 -13.39
CA ARG A 63 1.65 -4.98 -12.20
C ARG A 63 0.72 -5.24 -11.02
N THR A 64 -0.30 -4.40 -10.82
CA THR A 64 -1.30 -4.63 -9.77
C THR A 64 -2.08 -5.91 -10.05
N ARG A 65 -2.46 -6.17 -11.31
CA ARG A 65 -3.13 -7.41 -11.70
C ARG A 65 -2.24 -8.64 -11.53
N GLU A 66 -1.01 -8.59 -12.02
CA GLU A 66 -0.02 -9.67 -11.89
C GLU A 66 0.34 -9.96 -10.43
N SER A 67 0.33 -8.91 -9.58
CA SER A 67 0.60 -9.08 -8.16
C SER A 67 -0.42 -10.00 -7.51
N GLY A 68 -1.71 -9.93 -7.89
CA GLY A 68 -2.77 -10.65 -7.19
C GLY A 68 -2.93 -10.25 -5.71
N ALA A 69 -2.26 -9.18 -5.27
CA ALA A 69 -2.29 -8.73 -3.88
C ALA A 69 -3.67 -8.13 -3.54
N ARG A 70 -4.19 -8.51 -2.37
CA ARG A 70 -5.44 -7.95 -1.82
C ARG A 70 -5.19 -6.79 -0.88
N VAL A 71 -4.00 -6.73 -0.27
CA VAL A 71 -3.56 -5.60 0.56
C VAL A 71 -2.48 -4.82 -0.18
N MET A 72 -2.65 -3.51 -0.23
CA MET A 72 -1.72 -2.58 -0.86
C MET A 72 -1.31 -1.49 0.13
N ILE A 73 -0.06 -1.05 0.08
CA ILE A 73 0.47 0.04 0.90
C ILE A 73 0.95 1.13 -0.04
N THR A 74 0.51 2.37 0.18
CA THR A 74 0.89 3.53 -0.65
C THR A 74 1.04 4.80 0.19
N ALA A 75 1.39 5.92 -0.44
CA ALA A 75 1.50 7.22 0.20
C ALA A 75 0.50 8.21 -0.42
N ASP A 76 0.09 9.22 0.36
CA ASP A 76 -0.74 10.33 -0.13
C ASP A 76 -0.07 11.04 -1.33
N ALA A 77 1.19 11.39 -1.16
CA ALA A 77 2.07 11.94 -2.18
C ALA A 77 3.54 11.67 -1.81
N ALA A 78 4.43 12.04 -2.71
CA ALA A 78 5.87 11.97 -2.50
C ALA A 78 6.54 13.20 -3.07
N PHE A 79 7.71 13.56 -2.53
CA PHE A 79 8.52 14.66 -3.04
C PHE A 79 9.75 14.09 -3.73
N TRP A 80 9.90 14.33 -5.03
CA TRP A 80 11.11 14.00 -5.79
C TRP A 80 11.25 14.94 -7.00
N ASP A 81 12.48 15.15 -7.46
CA ASP A 81 12.84 16.13 -8.51
C ASP A 81 12.32 17.55 -8.25
N GLY A 82 12.33 17.99 -6.98
CA GLY A 82 11.87 19.33 -6.60
C GLY A 82 10.35 19.53 -6.65
N ALA A 83 9.57 18.48 -6.91
CA ALA A 83 8.12 18.56 -7.04
C ALA A 83 7.40 17.51 -6.18
N ILE A 84 6.18 17.87 -5.74
CA ILE A 84 5.26 16.93 -5.09
C ILE A 84 4.51 16.16 -6.16
N ARG A 85 4.49 14.83 -6.06
CA ARG A 85 3.82 13.93 -7.00
C ARG A 85 2.71 13.13 -6.29
N PRO A 86 1.49 13.07 -6.85
CA PRO A 86 0.33 12.48 -6.18
C PRO A 86 0.32 10.95 -6.35
N VAL A 87 0.98 10.22 -5.45
CA VAL A 87 1.13 8.76 -5.52
C VAL A 87 -0.22 8.03 -5.40
N LYS A 88 -1.04 8.39 -4.41
CA LYS A 88 -2.37 7.79 -4.21
C LYS A 88 -3.28 7.98 -5.43
N ALA A 89 -3.27 9.16 -6.05
CA ALA A 89 -4.10 9.43 -7.22
C ALA A 89 -3.72 8.55 -8.42
N VAL A 90 -2.42 8.29 -8.63
CA VAL A 90 -1.95 7.39 -9.69
C VAL A 90 -2.40 5.95 -9.41
N LEU A 91 -2.30 5.49 -8.15
CA LEU A 91 -2.81 4.18 -7.75
C LEU A 91 -4.32 4.06 -7.95
N ASP A 92 -5.10 5.04 -7.52
CA ASP A 92 -6.56 5.04 -7.71
C ASP A 92 -6.94 4.94 -9.18
N HIS A 93 -6.24 5.68 -10.04
CA HIS A 93 -6.48 5.63 -11.47
C HIS A 93 -6.16 4.24 -12.05
N ALA A 94 -5.09 3.61 -11.59
CA ALA A 94 -4.76 2.24 -11.98
C ALA A 94 -5.80 1.24 -11.47
N LEU A 95 -6.27 1.36 -10.23
CA LEU A 95 -7.30 0.49 -9.68
C LEU A 95 -8.65 0.64 -10.42
N ALA A 96 -9.03 1.87 -10.78
CA ALA A 96 -10.23 2.13 -11.56
C ALA A 96 -10.15 1.54 -12.98
N ARG A 97 -8.98 1.64 -13.64
CA ARG A 97 -8.77 1.11 -15.01
C ARG A 97 -8.55 -0.40 -15.06
N GLY A 98 -7.94 -0.97 -14.03
CA GLY A 98 -7.60 -2.39 -13.96
C GLY A 98 -8.79 -3.31 -13.81
N GLY A 99 -10.01 -2.78 -13.64
CA GLY A 99 -11.27 -3.49 -13.73
C GLY A 99 -11.31 -4.78 -12.92
N ALA A 100 -11.62 -4.68 -11.61
CA ALA A 100 -12.20 -5.72 -10.75
C ALA A 100 -11.87 -7.21 -11.04
N ALA A 101 -10.65 -7.55 -11.47
CA ALA A 101 -10.17 -8.92 -11.46
C ALA A 101 -9.93 -9.28 -9.97
N GLY A 102 -11.00 -9.80 -9.35
CA GLY A 102 -11.27 -9.72 -7.91
C GLY A 102 -11.87 -8.35 -7.57
N GLY A 103 -13.10 -8.29 -7.06
CA GLY A 103 -13.87 -7.06 -6.88
C GLY A 103 -13.06 -5.89 -6.30
N SER A 104 -13.30 -4.67 -6.80
CA SER A 104 -12.71 -3.43 -6.26
C SER A 104 -13.00 -3.25 -4.75
N GLU A 105 -13.99 -3.96 -4.22
CA GLU A 105 -14.48 -3.90 -2.85
C GLU A 105 -13.70 -4.80 -1.86
N ASP A 106 -12.95 -5.79 -2.35
CA ASP A 106 -12.22 -6.75 -1.50
C ASP A 106 -10.76 -6.36 -1.24
N ARG A 107 -10.33 -5.19 -1.71
CA ARG A 107 -8.95 -4.70 -1.52
C ARG A 107 -8.86 -3.78 -0.30
N THR A 108 -7.75 -3.89 0.43
CA THR A 108 -7.40 -2.91 1.47
C THR A 108 -6.23 -2.07 0.98
N VAL A 109 -6.35 -0.74 1.05
CA VAL A 109 -5.27 0.21 0.71
C VAL A 109 -4.88 0.97 1.96
N LEU A 110 -3.67 0.73 2.46
CA LEU A 110 -3.08 1.46 3.57
C LEU A 110 -2.33 2.67 3.04
N VAL A 111 -2.75 3.87 3.42
CA VAL A 111 -2.20 5.14 2.94
C VAL A 111 -1.31 5.77 4.01
N VAL A 112 -0.04 5.99 3.69
CA VAL A 112 0.92 6.73 4.50
C VAL A 112 0.73 8.23 4.25
N ASN A 113 0.50 9.00 5.31
CA ASN A 113 0.46 10.46 5.21
C ASN A 113 1.90 11.00 5.21
N ARG A 114 2.44 11.26 4.02
CA ARG A 114 3.82 11.68 3.80
C ARG A 114 3.95 13.18 3.52
N CYS A 115 2.99 13.78 2.82
CA CYS A 115 3.05 15.19 2.42
C CYS A 115 1.84 16.03 2.89
N ALA A 116 0.94 15.46 3.70
CA ALA A 116 -0.27 16.10 4.21
C ALA A 116 -1.12 16.75 3.09
N ARG A 117 -1.28 16.05 1.97
CA ARG A 117 -2.09 16.52 0.84
C ARG A 117 -3.51 15.95 0.90
N PRO A 118 -4.52 16.71 0.47
CA PRO A 118 -5.83 16.15 0.21
C PRO A 118 -5.72 15.01 -0.81
N VAL A 119 -6.31 13.86 -0.50
CA VAL A 119 -6.37 12.69 -1.38
C VAL A 119 -7.80 12.21 -1.51
N SER A 120 -8.14 11.71 -2.70
CA SER A 120 -9.40 11.00 -2.90
C SER A 120 -9.43 9.74 -2.03
N TRP A 121 -10.60 9.47 -1.46
CA TRP A 121 -10.80 8.39 -0.51
C TRP A 121 -11.96 7.51 -0.95
N THR A 122 -11.75 6.18 -0.93
CA THR A 122 -12.80 5.19 -1.15
C THR A 122 -13.17 4.53 0.18
N PRO A 123 -14.38 4.78 0.72
CA PRO A 123 -14.84 4.16 1.97
C PRO A 123 -14.78 2.64 1.92
N GLY A 124 -14.44 2.00 3.05
CA GLY A 124 -14.28 0.54 3.16
C GLY A 124 -12.94 0.00 2.64
N ARG A 125 -12.41 0.58 1.57
CA ARG A 125 -11.15 0.17 0.92
C ARG A 125 -9.92 0.88 1.51
N ASP A 126 -9.98 2.21 1.61
CA ASP A 126 -8.85 3.05 1.99
C ASP A 126 -8.81 3.25 3.52
N ARG A 127 -7.61 3.14 4.10
CA ARG A 127 -7.36 3.31 5.54
C ARG A 127 -6.04 4.05 5.75
N TRP A 128 -5.96 4.91 6.76
CA TRP A 128 -4.70 5.53 7.12
C TRP A 128 -3.75 4.50 7.77
N TRP A 129 -2.49 4.52 7.36
CA TRP A 129 -1.46 3.62 7.88
C TRP A 129 -1.30 3.75 9.40
N HIS A 130 -1.19 4.97 9.91
CA HIS A 130 -0.98 5.21 11.34
C HIS A 130 -2.18 4.72 12.18
N GLU A 131 -3.41 5.03 11.77
CA GLU A 131 -4.63 4.53 12.43
C GLU A 131 -4.71 3.00 12.38
N ALA A 132 -4.33 2.39 11.26
CA ALA A 132 -4.28 0.94 11.14
C ALA A 132 -3.25 0.31 12.08
N LEU A 133 -2.13 0.97 12.37
CA LEU A 133 -1.13 0.47 13.32
C LEU A 133 -1.54 0.69 14.80
N ASP A 134 -2.42 1.65 15.09
CA ASP A 134 -2.86 2.01 16.45
C ASP A 134 -4.07 1.19 16.95
N GLN A 135 -4.85 0.61 16.05
CA GLN A 135 -5.89 -0.34 16.45
C GLN A 135 -5.18 -1.52 17.14
N ASN A 136 -5.56 -1.86 18.37
CA ASN A 136 -5.03 -2.99 19.13
C ASN A 136 -6.17 -3.97 19.35
#